data_AF-A0A0F0G9N7-F1
#
_entry.id   AF-A0A0F0G9N7-F1
#
_cell.length_a   1.000
_cell.length_b   1.000
_cell.length_c   1.000
_cell.angle_alpha   90.00
_cell.angle_beta   90.00
_cell.angle_gamma   90.00
#
_symmetry.space_group_name_H-M   'P 1'
#
loop_
_entity.id
_entity.type
_entity.pdbx_description
1 polymer ?
#
loop_
_entity_poly.entity_id
_entity_poly.type
_entity_poly.pdbx_seq_one_letter_code
_entity_poly.pdbx_strand_id
1 'polypeptide(L)'
;SPWGAQTGSIPTPVVVSARSRASLKAQVERVVALVESGVSAVDVGFSLATTRALFEHRAVVWNGVERASGVVTNRPLAVVFSGQGAQRLGMARELYEAFPVFAGALDAALVNLDPALRDVMWGEDQ
;
A
#
# COMPACT_ATOMS: atom_id res chain seq x y z
N SER A 1 -0.82 18.29 -14.02
CA SER A 1 -0.75 17.91 -12.59
C SER A 1 0.71 17.79 -12.16
N PRO A 2 1.10 18.26 -10.96
CA PRO A 2 2.44 18.00 -10.41
C PRO A 2 2.69 16.49 -10.21
N TRP A 3 1.61 15.72 -10.22
CA TRP A 3 1.58 14.27 -10.34
C TRP A 3 1.26 13.93 -11.80
N GLY A 4 2.25 14.11 -12.68
CA GLY A 4 2.18 13.51 -14.00
C GLY A 4 1.95 12.01 -13.84
N ALA A 5 1.11 11.41 -14.69
CA ALA A 5 0.92 9.97 -14.71
C ALA A 5 2.27 9.29 -14.89
N GLN A 6 2.89 8.88 -13.79
CA GLN A 6 3.97 7.91 -13.85
C GLN A 6 3.27 6.60 -14.19
N THR A 7 3.38 6.18 -15.44
CA THR A 7 3.30 4.77 -15.85
C THR A 7 4.48 4.00 -15.25
N GLY A 8 4.71 4.18 -13.95
CA GLY A 8 5.64 3.42 -13.13
C GLY A 8 4.86 2.29 -12.47
N SER A 9 5.50 1.13 -12.32
CA SER A 9 4.98 0.05 -11.49
C SER A 9 4.49 0.62 -10.16
N ILE A 10 3.29 0.23 -9.70
CA ILE A 10 2.80 0.56 -8.36
C ILE A 10 3.93 0.23 -7.37
N PRO A 11 4.43 1.20 -6.59
CA PRO A 11 5.56 0.93 -5.75
C PRO A 11 5.18 -0.16 -4.74
N THR A 12 6.08 -1.12 -4.53
CA THR A 12 5.76 -2.34 -3.79
C THR A 12 6.32 -2.27 -2.37
N PRO A 13 5.49 -2.46 -1.33
CA PRO A 13 5.98 -2.55 0.04
C PRO A 13 6.66 -3.90 0.23
N VAL A 14 7.95 -3.88 0.57
CA VAL A 14 8.71 -5.09 0.87
C VAL A 14 8.70 -5.32 2.38
N VAL A 15 8.00 -6.36 2.83
CA VAL A 15 7.96 -6.76 4.24
C VAL A 15 9.17 -7.61 4.57
N VAL A 16 9.97 -7.16 5.53
CA VAL A 16 11.14 -7.86 6.05
C VAL A 16 10.83 -8.34 7.46
N SER A 17 11.23 -9.56 7.82
CA SER A 17 11.05 -10.06 9.19
C SER A 17 12.27 -10.79 9.73
N ALA A 18 12.45 -10.78 11.05
CA ALA A 18 13.52 -11.49 11.73
C ALA A 18 13.17 -11.85 13.19
N ARG A 19 13.98 -12.72 13.81
CA ARG A 19 13.80 -13.18 15.19
C ARG A 19 14.27 -12.18 16.26
N SER A 20 14.95 -11.11 15.86
CA SER A 20 15.41 -10.07 16.77
C SER A 20 15.48 -8.71 16.06
N ARG A 21 15.50 -7.62 16.82
CA ARG A 21 15.69 -6.26 16.28
C ARG A 21 17.01 -6.11 15.52
N ALA A 22 18.10 -6.69 16.05
CA ALA A 22 19.42 -6.63 15.41
C ALA A 22 19.43 -7.39 14.07
N SER A 23 18.85 -8.60 14.06
CA SER A 23 18.71 -9.39 12.84
C SER A 23 17.78 -8.73 11.82
N LEU A 24 16.74 -8.00 12.27
CA LEU A 24 15.84 -7.26 11.38
C LEU A 24 16.59 -6.13 10.67
N LYS A 25 17.36 -5.32 11.40
CA LYS A 25 18.18 -4.25 10.82
C LYS A 25 19.12 -4.79 9.74
N ALA A 26 19.82 -5.87 10.04
CA ALA A 26 20.72 -6.51 9.08
C ALA A 26 19.99 -7.08 7.85
N GLN A 27 18.75 -7.58 8.01
CA GLN A 27 17.94 -8.03 6.86
C GLN A 27 17.46 -6.86 6.01
N VAL A 28 17.05 -5.74 6.62
CA VAL A 28 16.64 -4.53 5.91
C VAL A 28 17.78 -4.01 5.04
N GLU A 29 18.98 -3.88 5.60
CA GLU A 29 20.18 -3.45 4.84
C GLU A 29 20.44 -4.34 3.62
N ARG A 30 20.30 -5.66 3.76
CA ARG A 30 20.44 -6.60 2.63
C ARG A 30 19.34 -6.45 1.58
N VAL A 31 18.09 -6.28 2.01
CA VAL A 31 16.96 -6.11 1.09
C VAL A 31 17.07 -4.80 0.32
N VAL A 32 17.45 -3.71 0.99
CA VAL A 32 17.72 -2.42 0.36
C VAL A 32 18.83 -2.57 -0.69
N ALA A 33 19.98 -3.13 -0.31
CA ALA A 33 21.10 -3.34 -1.24
C ALA A 33 20.71 -4.22 -2.43
N LEU A 34 19.87 -5.24 -2.22
CA LEU A 34 19.38 -6.11 -3.29
C LEU A 34 18.51 -5.35 -4.30
N VAL A 35 17.56 -4.53 -3.81
CA VAL A 35 16.73 -3.70 -4.67
C VAL A 35 17.56 -2.63 -5.38
N GLU A 36 18.52 -2.01 -4.70
CA GLU A 36 19.44 -1.02 -5.28
C GLU A 36 20.35 -1.63 -6.37
N SER A 37 20.69 -2.92 -6.26
CA SER A 37 21.42 -3.65 -7.31
C SER A 37 20.59 -3.95 -8.56
N GLY A 38 19.31 -3.55 -8.59
CA GLY A 38 18.42 -3.68 -9.75
C GLY A 38 17.47 -4.88 -9.69
N VAL A 39 17.44 -5.63 -8.59
CA VAL A 39 16.46 -6.70 -8.41
C VAL A 39 15.08 -6.10 -8.16
N SER A 40 14.07 -6.63 -8.86
CA SER A 40 12.68 -6.21 -8.74
C SER A 40 12.18 -6.25 -7.30
N ALA A 41 11.74 -5.10 -6.77
CA ALA A 41 11.12 -5.03 -5.44
C ALA A 41 9.85 -5.90 -5.33
N VAL A 42 9.14 -6.09 -6.44
CA VAL A 42 7.98 -7.00 -6.53
C VAL A 42 8.41 -8.43 -6.26
N ASP A 43 9.45 -8.90 -6.95
CA ASP A 43 9.91 -10.29 -6.83
C ASP A 43 10.53 -10.56 -5.46
N VAL A 44 11.26 -9.59 -4.90
CA VAL A 44 11.79 -9.65 -3.53
C VAL A 44 10.64 -9.72 -2.53
N GLY A 45 9.66 -8.82 -2.64
CA GLY A 45 8.48 -8.79 -1.78
C GLY A 45 7.68 -10.09 -1.83
N PHE A 46 7.41 -10.58 -3.04
CA PHE A 46 6.72 -11.86 -3.26
C PHE A 46 7.48 -13.03 -2.64
N SER A 47 8.79 -13.11 -2.88
CA SER A 47 9.64 -14.17 -2.33
C SER A 47 9.65 -14.17 -0.80
N LEU A 48 9.77 -13.00 -0.18
CA LEU A 48 9.76 -12.86 1.29
C LEU A 48 8.39 -13.22 1.88
N ALA A 49 7.29 -12.89 1.20
CA ALA A 49 5.94 -13.14 1.69
C ALA A 49 5.51 -14.61 1.55
N THR A 50 5.99 -15.32 0.53
CA THR A 50 5.47 -16.65 0.16
C THR A 50 6.42 -17.81 0.43
N THR A 51 7.74 -17.56 0.46
CA THR A 51 8.76 -18.64 0.54
C THR A 51 9.61 -18.60 1.80
N ARG A 52 9.41 -17.60 2.67
CA ARG A 52 10.21 -17.41 3.90
C ARG A 52 9.31 -17.43 5.12
N ALA A 53 9.86 -17.90 6.23
CA ALA A 53 9.19 -17.82 7.52
C ALA A 53 9.00 -16.34 7.93
N LEU A 54 7.80 -16.02 8.44
CA LEU A 54 7.50 -14.71 9.00
C LEU A 54 7.75 -14.71 10.51
N PHE A 55 8.52 -13.72 10.97
CA PHE A 55 8.81 -13.52 12.38
C PHE A 55 8.15 -12.25 12.94
N GLU A 56 8.23 -12.07 14.25
CA GLU A 56 7.55 -10.98 14.96
C GLU A 56 8.22 -9.62 14.79
N HIS A 57 9.56 -9.55 14.69
CA HIS A 57 10.23 -8.30 14.36
C HIS A 57 10.07 -8.05 12.87
N ARG A 58 9.34 -7.01 12.49
CA ARG A 58 9.03 -6.69 11.09
C ARG A 58 9.39 -5.26 10.74
N ALA A 59 9.77 -5.05 9.49
CA ALA A 59 9.98 -3.76 8.87
C ALA A 59 9.32 -3.72 7.49
N VAL A 60 8.97 -2.53 7.02
CA VAL A 60 8.49 -2.26 5.67
C VAL A 60 9.50 -1.37 4.97
N VAL A 61 10.07 -1.87 3.88
CA VAL A 61 10.91 -1.10 2.96
C VAL A 61 10.05 -0.68 1.78
N TRP A 62 10.06 0.62 1.47
CA TRP A 62 9.32 1.21 0.36
C TRP A 62 10.22 2.19 -0.38
N ASN A 63 10.36 2.02 -1.69
CA ASN A 63 11.29 2.81 -2.51
C ASN A 63 12.71 2.84 -1.92
N GLY A 64 13.22 1.68 -1.50
CA GLY A 64 14.57 1.54 -0.94
C GLY A 64 14.74 2.08 0.48
N VAL A 65 13.68 2.62 1.12
CA VAL A 65 13.78 3.22 2.46
C VAL A 65 12.89 2.49 3.45
N GLU A 66 13.41 2.20 4.65
CA GLU A 66 12.60 1.74 5.77
C GLU A 66 11.56 2.81 6.16
N ARG A 67 10.28 2.48 6.07
CA ARG A 67 9.16 3.38 6.42
C ARG A 67 8.59 3.12 7.80
N ALA A 68 8.66 1.87 8.25
CA ALA A 68 8.14 1.46 9.54
C ALA A 68 8.84 0.18 10.00
N SER A 69 9.03 0.05 11.30
CA SER A 69 9.43 -1.20 11.94
C SER A 69 8.79 -1.36 13.32
N GLY A 70 8.68 -2.60 13.77
CA GLY A 70 8.01 -2.93 15.02
C GLY A 70 8.09 -4.40 15.38
N VAL A 71 7.50 -4.74 16.51
CA VAL A 71 7.28 -6.13 16.93
C VAL A 71 5.79 -6.38 16.84
N VAL A 72 5.40 -7.46 16.17
CA VAL A 72 4.01 -7.89 16.10
C VAL A 72 3.51 -8.12 17.51
N THR A 73 2.44 -7.43 17.86
CA THR A 73 1.69 -7.66 19.10
C THR A 73 0.23 -7.88 18.71
N ASN A 74 -0.44 -8.81 19.37
CA ASN A 74 -1.85 -9.02 19.13
C ASN A 74 -2.64 -7.87 19.76
N ARG A 75 -3.27 -7.03 18.93
CA ARG A 75 -4.08 -5.89 19.36
C ARG A 75 -5.38 -5.88 18.57
N PRO A 76 -6.50 -5.48 19.20
CA PRO A 76 -7.74 -5.23 18.47
C PRO A 76 -7.53 -4.20 17.36
N LEU A 77 -8.09 -4.45 16.17
CA LEU A 77 -8.12 -3.49 15.08
C LEU A 77 -9.32 -2.55 15.26
N ALA A 78 -9.06 -1.25 15.20
CA ALA A 78 -10.10 -0.23 15.05
C ALA A 78 -9.96 0.43 13.68
N VAL A 79 -11.08 0.59 12.98
CA VAL A 79 -11.16 1.31 11.70
C VAL A 79 -11.91 2.61 11.93
N VAL A 80 -11.29 3.74 11.55
CA VAL A 80 -11.88 5.07 11.68
C VAL A 80 -12.28 5.55 10.29
N PHE A 81 -13.56 5.84 10.10
CA PHE A 81 -14.10 6.39 8.85
C PHE A 81 -14.10 7.91 8.93
N SER A 82 -13.58 8.58 7.90
CA SER A 82 -13.59 10.04 7.83
C SER A 82 -15.02 10.57 7.79
N GLY A 83 -15.30 11.63 8.55
CA GLY A 83 -16.55 12.39 8.41
C GLY A 83 -16.56 13.28 7.18
N GLN A 84 -17.64 14.05 7.02
CA GLN A 84 -17.74 15.09 6.00
C GLN A 84 -16.66 16.17 6.22
N GLY A 85 -16.09 16.68 5.12
CA GLY A 85 -15.14 17.80 5.09
C GLY A 85 -13.73 17.41 4.65
N ALA A 86 -13.41 16.11 4.61
CA ALA A 86 -12.11 15.60 4.15
C ALA A 86 -12.13 15.09 2.69
N GLN A 87 -13.30 15.12 2.03
CA GLN A 87 -13.44 14.68 0.64
C GLN A 87 -12.74 15.66 -0.32
N ARG A 88 -12.26 15.12 -1.43
CA ARG A 88 -11.61 15.86 -2.53
C ARG A 88 -12.07 15.25 -3.85
N LEU A 89 -12.23 16.08 -4.89
CA LEU A 89 -12.61 15.59 -6.21
C LEU A 89 -11.58 14.59 -6.74
N GLY A 90 -12.07 13.59 -7.46
CA GLY A 90 -11.25 12.49 -7.97
C GLY A 90 -10.80 11.49 -6.90
N MET A 91 -11.25 11.60 -5.64
CA MET A 91 -10.99 10.57 -4.63
C MET A 91 -11.44 9.20 -5.15
N ALA A 92 -10.70 8.15 -4.75
CA ALA A 92 -10.95 6.76 -5.13
C ALA A 92 -10.73 6.42 -6.62
N ARG A 93 -10.56 7.39 -7.52
CA ARG A 93 -10.40 7.12 -8.97
C ARG A 93 -9.15 6.30 -9.29
N GLU A 94 -7.99 6.71 -8.79
CA GLU A 94 -6.73 5.97 -9.03
C GLU A 94 -6.79 4.56 -8.42
N LEU A 95 -7.43 4.38 -7.26
CA LEU A 95 -7.62 3.07 -6.64
C LEU A 95 -8.57 2.19 -7.45
N TYR A 96 -9.62 2.79 -8.02
CA TYR A 96 -10.58 2.12 -8.90
C TYR A 96 -9.88 1.62 -10.18
N GLU A 97 -9.04 2.45 -10.78
CA GLU A 97 -8.28 2.09 -11.99
C GLU A 97 -7.19 1.04 -11.70
N ALA A 98 -6.54 1.09 -10.53
CA ALA A 98 -5.42 0.22 -10.19
C ALA A 98 -5.80 -1.14 -9.56
N PHE A 99 -6.91 -1.22 -8.82
CA PHE A 99 -7.22 -2.39 -7.98
C PHE A 99 -8.64 -2.93 -8.23
N PRO A 100 -8.80 -4.08 -8.93
CA PRO A 100 -10.10 -4.66 -9.23
C PRO A 100 -10.98 -4.94 -8.01
N VAL A 101 -10.38 -5.33 -6.87
CA VAL A 101 -11.11 -5.56 -5.62
C VAL A 101 -11.73 -4.27 -5.08
N PHE A 102 -11.00 -3.15 -5.19
CA PHE A 102 -11.52 -1.85 -4.79
C PHE A 102 -12.62 -1.39 -5.75
N ALA A 103 -12.42 -1.56 -7.06
CA ALA A 103 -13.41 -1.21 -8.07
C ALA A 103 -14.75 -1.93 -7.84
N GLY A 104 -14.70 -3.26 -7.68
CA GLY A 104 -15.90 -4.06 -7.42
C GLY A 104 -16.60 -3.70 -6.10
N ALA A 105 -15.83 -3.39 -5.04
CA ALA A 105 -16.40 -2.96 -3.78
C ALA A 105 -17.07 -1.57 -3.88
N LEU A 106 -16.46 -0.63 -4.61
CA LEU A 106 -17.04 0.69 -4.83
C LEU A 106 -18.30 0.60 -5.71
N ASP A 107 -18.28 -0.20 -6.78
CA ASP A 107 -19.45 -0.45 -7.63
C ASP A 107 -20.63 -0.99 -6.83
N ALA A 108 -20.39 -2.01 -5.99
CA ALA A 108 -21.42 -2.61 -5.15
C ALA A 108 -22.03 -1.60 -4.16
N ALA A 109 -21.22 -0.67 -3.62
CA ALA A 109 -21.71 0.38 -2.75
C ALA A 109 -22.56 1.41 -3.53
N LEU A 110 -22.09 1.86 -4.70
CA LEU A 110 -22.76 2.89 -5.51
C LEU A 110 -24.13 2.47 -6.03
N VAL A 111 -24.38 1.17 -6.26
CA VAL A 111 -25.71 0.65 -6.66
C VAL A 111 -26.82 1.03 -5.68
N ASN A 112 -26.48 1.29 -4.41
CA ASN A 112 -27.44 1.63 -3.36
C ASN A 112 -27.60 3.13 -3.15
N LEU A 113 -26.97 3.97 -3.98
CA LEU A 113 -26.91 5.43 -3.84
C LEU A 113 -27.46 6.11 -5.10
N ASP A 114 -27.54 7.44 -5.07
CA ASP A 114 -27.95 8.22 -6.23
C ASP A 114 -27.01 7.93 -7.43
N PRO A 115 -27.53 7.57 -8.62
CA PRO A 115 -26.71 7.30 -9.79
C PRO A 115 -25.77 8.45 -10.18
N ALA A 116 -26.14 9.70 -9.88
CA ALA A 116 -25.32 10.87 -10.16
C ALA A 116 -24.08 10.99 -9.26
N LEU A 117 -24.01 10.24 -8.15
CA LEU A 117 -22.93 10.37 -7.17
C LEU A 117 -21.55 10.08 -7.78
N ARG A 118 -21.45 9.10 -8.68
CA ARG A 118 -20.19 8.77 -9.35
C ARG A 118 -19.66 9.95 -10.16
N ASP A 119 -20.54 10.60 -10.92
CA ASP A 119 -20.17 11.74 -11.75
C ASP A 119 -19.73 12.92 -10.88
N VAL A 120 -20.39 13.13 -9.73
CA VAL A 120 -19.98 14.16 -8.75
C VAL A 120 -18.62 13.84 -8.13
N MET A 121 -18.37 12.58 -7.73
CA MET A 121 -17.10 12.17 -7.13
C MET A 121 -15.90 12.40 -8.05
N TRP A 122 -16.10 12.24 -9.37
CA TRP A 122 -15.04 12.30 -10.37
C TRP A 122 -15.12 13.49 -11.32
N GLY A 123 -15.99 14.46 -11.02
CA GLY A 123 -16.06 15.74 -11.72
C GLY A 123 -14.80 16.59 -11.49
N GLU A 124 -14.70 17.68 -12.24
CA GLU A 124 -13.67 18.71 -12.07
C GLU A 124 -14.23 19.88 -11.25
N ASP A 125 -13.38 20.59 -10.49
CA ASP A 125 -13.76 21.84 -9.84
C ASP A 125 -14.10 22.85 -10.95
N GLN A 126 -15.31 23.43 -10.94
CA GLN A 126 -15.67 24.57 -11.80
C GLN A 126 -15.11 25.87 -11.24
#